data_AF-M5U004-F1
#
_entry.id   AF-M5U004-F1
#
_cell.length_a   1.000
_cell.length_b   1.000
_cell.length_c   1.000
_cell.angle_alpha   90.00
_cell.angle_beta   90.00
_cell.angle_gamma   90.00
#
_symmetry.space_group_name_H-M   'P 1'
#
loop_
_entity.id
_entity.type
_entity.pdbx_description
1 polymer ?
#
loop_
_entity_poly.entity_id
_entity_poly.type
_entity_poly.pdbx_seq_one_letter_code
_entity_poly.pdbx_strand_id
1 'polypeptide(L)'
;MSLRFTISLHRVASGLKRQPSPGTESPTPVTDHLDWFFQQSPDEALPVKTLATSVALAGSTQIEATLLPDHRVRYLDYDGEVSGNRGCVQRLVTGTYETIKTDARQFTIGAVKTSIIDLDDQVEYEPSAAEIQSSLHRLLTTNPHVELLH
;
A
#
# COMPACT_ATOMS: atom_id res chain seq x y z
N MET A 1 9.97 -4.71 -18.98
CA MET A 1 10.88 -4.06 -18.01
C MET A 1 10.18 -4.11 -16.67
N SER A 2 10.82 -4.63 -15.64
CA SER A 2 10.22 -4.73 -14.31
C SER A 2 10.49 -3.44 -13.51
N LEU A 3 9.45 -2.87 -12.91
CA LEU A 3 9.49 -1.63 -12.14
C LEU A 3 9.41 -1.96 -10.64
N ARG A 4 9.92 -1.09 -9.76
CA ARG A 4 9.90 -1.34 -8.32
C ARG A 4 8.53 -1.04 -7.70
N PHE A 5 8.17 -1.81 -6.67
CA PHE A 5 7.05 -1.46 -5.80
C PHE A 5 7.38 -1.72 -4.33
N THR A 6 6.63 -1.06 -3.47
CA THR A 6 6.65 -1.26 -2.01
C THR A 6 5.22 -1.21 -1.48
N ILE A 7 4.90 -2.10 -0.55
CA ILE A 7 3.66 -2.09 0.22
C ILE A 7 4.03 -1.84 1.67
N SER A 8 3.48 -0.78 2.25
CA SER A 8 3.73 -0.38 3.63
C SER A 8 2.45 -0.43 4.45
N LEU A 9 2.55 -0.89 5.69
CA LEU A 9 1.51 -0.72 6.69
C LEU A 9 1.59 0.71 7.24
N HIS A 10 0.56 1.51 7.02
CA HIS A 10 0.40 2.80 7.69
C HIS A 10 -0.46 2.59 8.95
N ARG A 11 0.20 2.60 10.11
CA ARG A 11 -0.48 2.66 11.41
C ARG A 11 -0.83 4.10 11.72
N VAL A 12 -2.11 4.39 11.88
CA VAL A 12 -2.58 5.76 11.98
C VAL A 12 -2.63 6.20 13.43
N ALA A 13 -2.18 7.42 13.72
CA ALA A 13 -2.27 7.96 15.07
C ALA A 13 -3.74 8.06 15.52
N SER A 14 -3.99 7.74 16.80
CA SER A 14 -5.33 7.77 17.38
C SER A 14 -5.98 9.15 17.22
N GLY A 15 -7.27 9.16 16.86
CA GLY A 15 -8.07 10.40 16.76
C GLY A 15 -8.01 11.11 15.42
N LEU A 16 -7.25 10.61 14.43
CA LEU A 16 -7.31 11.11 13.07
C LEU A 16 -8.65 10.77 12.39
N LYS A 17 -9.20 11.78 11.71
CA LYS A 17 -10.49 11.72 11.03
C LYS A 17 -10.32 12.17 9.59
N ARG A 18 -10.85 11.41 8.63
CA ARG A 18 -10.98 11.88 7.25
C ARG A 18 -12.03 12.99 7.23
N GLN A 19 -11.78 14.05 6.47
CA GLN A 19 -12.83 15.03 6.22
C GLN A 19 -14.01 14.32 5.54
N PRO A 20 -15.24 14.61 5.95
CA PRO A 20 -16.41 14.01 5.32
C PRO A 20 -16.47 14.40 3.85
N SER A 21 -16.76 13.42 2.99
CA SER A 21 -17.17 13.69 1.62
C SER A 21 -18.46 14.52 1.62
N PRO A 22 -18.72 15.33 0.59
CA PRO A 22 -19.99 16.04 0.46
C PRO A 22 -21.16 15.06 0.55
N GLY A 23 -22.03 15.21 1.56
CA GLY A 23 -23.17 14.33 1.82
C GLY A 23 -23.00 13.28 2.91
N THR A 24 -21.85 13.22 3.60
CA THR A 24 -21.68 12.38 4.81
C THR A 24 -21.64 13.26 6.06
N GLU A 25 -22.59 13.08 6.98
CA GLU A 25 -22.73 13.97 8.16
C GLU A 25 -21.72 13.69 9.29
N SER A 26 -20.97 12.59 9.22
CA SER A 26 -20.01 12.22 10.26
C SER A 26 -18.63 11.93 9.67
N PRO A 27 -17.55 12.51 10.23
CA PRO A 27 -16.19 12.18 9.84
C PRO A 27 -15.87 10.70 10.11
N THR A 28 -15.39 9.99 9.09
CA THR A 28 -14.94 8.60 9.21
C THR A 28 -13.57 8.56 9.89
N PRO A 29 -13.37 7.69 10.91
CA PRO A 29 -12.03 7.44 11.45
C PRO A 29 -11.09 6.99 10.34
N VAL A 30 -9.86 7.51 10.36
CA VAL A 30 -8.81 6.94 9.52
C VAL A 30 -8.27 5.73 10.26
N THR A 31 -8.46 4.55 9.69
CA THR A 31 -7.95 3.30 10.25
C THR A 31 -6.61 2.94 9.61
N ASP A 32 -5.90 2.01 10.23
CA ASP A 32 -4.74 1.36 9.65
C ASP A 32 -5.07 0.85 8.24
N HIS A 33 -4.13 1.05 7.33
CA HIS A 33 -4.28 0.73 5.92
C HIS A 33 -2.93 0.37 5.29
N LEU A 34 -2.99 -0.14 4.07
CA LEU A 34 -1.82 -0.44 3.27
C LEU A 34 -1.62 0.64 2.23
N ASP A 35 -0.44 1.23 2.20
CA ASP A 35 0.01 2.09 1.12
C ASP A 35 0.81 1.29 0.10
N TRP A 36 0.35 1.32 -1.15
CA TRP A 36 1.00 0.70 -2.29
C TRP A 36 1.69 1.78 -3.12
N PHE A 37 3.01 1.67 -3.26
CA PHE A 37 3.83 2.59 -4.05
C PHE A 37 4.34 1.87 -5.29
N PHE A 38 4.10 2.43 -6.46
CA PHE A 38 4.47 1.84 -7.75
C PHE A 38 5.28 2.81 -8.59
N GLN A 39 6.55 2.48 -8.83
CA GLN A 39 7.39 3.19 -9.78
C GLN A 39 6.81 3.07 -11.20
N GLN A 40 6.47 4.18 -11.85
CA GLN A 40 5.86 4.14 -13.20
C GLN A 40 6.90 4.25 -14.33
N SER A 41 8.13 4.68 -14.00
CA SER A 41 9.23 4.89 -14.93
C SER A 41 10.57 4.59 -14.24
N PRO A 42 11.60 4.11 -14.96
CA PRO A 42 12.95 3.98 -14.41
C PRO A 42 13.57 5.31 -13.94
N ASP A 43 13.04 6.45 -14.41
CA ASP A 43 13.47 7.78 -13.97
C ASP A 43 13.02 8.06 -12.53
N GLU A 44 13.98 8.10 -11.60
CA GLU A 44 13.72 8.34 -10.17
C GLU A 44 13.27 9.78 -9.85
N ALA A 45 13.36 10.72 -10.81
CA ALA A 45 12.81 12.06 -10.64
C ALA A 45 11.29 12.11 -10.78
N LEU A 46 10.68 11.10 -11.43
CA LEU A 46 9.24 11.01 -11.61
C LEU A 46 8.55 10.46 -10.36
N PRO A 47 7.30 10.88 -10.07
CA PRO A 47 6.57 10.36 -8.93
C PRO A 47 6.22 8.87 -9.07
N VAL A 48 5.89 8.26 -7.94
CA VAL A 48 5.27 6.93 -7.87
C VAL A 48 3.76 7.08 -7.79
N LYS A 49 3.05 6.17 -8.46
CA LYS A 49 1.60 6.01 -8.27
C LYS A 49 1.37 5.45 -6.87
N THR A 50 0.45 6.06 -6.13
CA THR A 50 0.13 5.65 -4.77
C THR A 50 -1.34 5.27 -4.62
N LEU A 51 -1.58 4.10 -4.04
CA LEU A 51 -2.92 3.57 -3.77
C LEU A 51 -3.00 3.11 -2.32
N ALA A 52 -4.15 3.31 -1.67
CA ALA A 52 -4.40 2.82 -0.32
C ALA A 52 -5.47 1.72 -0.31
N THR A 53 -5.24 0.63 0.40
CA THR A 53 -6.22 -0.45 0.60
C THR A 53 -6.43 -0.74 2.08
N SER A 54 -7.52 -1.42 2.43
CA SER A 54 -7.68 -1.96 3.79
C SER A 54 -6.57 -2.96 4.14
N VAL A 55 -6.25 -3.09 5.43
CA VAL A 55 -5.40 -4.18 5.96
C VAL A 55 -6.08 -5.55 5.83
N ALA A 56 -7.42 -5.58 5.83
CA ALA A 56 -8.20 -6.80 5.66
C ALA A 56 -8.34 -7.15 4.18
N LEU A 57 -7.31 -7.80 3.63
CA LEU A 57 -7.34 -8.32 2.26
C LEU A 57 -8.14 -9.64 2.25
N ALA A 58 -9.31 -9.64 1.62
CA ALA A 58 -10.23 -10.79 1.61
C ALA A 58 -9.76 -12.01 0.79
N GLY A 59 -8.45 -12.13 0.50
CA GLY A 59 -7.90 -13.17 -0.39
C GLY A 59 -8.30 -13.01 -1.87
N SER A 60 -8.99 -11.93 -2.22
CA SER A 60 -9.38 -11.58 -3.59
C SER A 60 -8.20 -10.98 -4.37
N THR A 61 -8.11 -11.28 -5.66
CA THR A 61 -7.19 -10.60 -6.59
C THR A 61 -7.71 -9.24 -7.02
N GLN A 62 -8.99 -8.94 -6.78
CA GLN A 62 -9.59 -7.63 -6.96
C GLN A 62 -9.73 -6.94 -5.61
N ILE A 63 -9.02 -5.84 -5.43
CA ILE A 63 -8.92 -5.11 -4.18
C ILE A 63 -9.41 -3.68 -4.40
N GLU A 64 -10.41 -3.29 -3.62
CA GLU A 64 -10.84 -1.90 -3.53
C GLU A 64 -9.71 -1.04 -2.96
N ALA A 65 -9.35 0.00 -3.71
CA ALA A 65 -8.26 0.90 -3.43
C ALA A 65 -8.74 2.36 -3.53
N THR A 66 -8.08 3.23 -2.79
CA THR A 66 -8.23 4.68 -2.93
C THR A 66 -7.00 5.21 -3.66
N LEU A 67 -7.18 5.86 -4.80
CA LEU A 67 -6.08 6.59 -5.43
C LEU A 67 -5.66 7.76 -4.53
N LEU A 68 -4.37 7.80 -4.19
CA LEU A 68 -3.78 8.87 -3.39
C LEU A 68 -2.98 9.83 -4.27
N PRO A 69 -2.68 11.05 -3.78
CA PRO A 69 -1.71 11.92 -4.44
C PRO A 69 -0.39 11.19 -4.67
N ASP A 70 0.19 11.46 -5.83
CA ASP A 70 1.48 10.91 -6.23
C ASP A 70 2.58 11.24 -5.22
N HIS A 71 3.35 10.21 -4.82
CA HIS A 71 4.46 10.35 -3.88
C HIS A 71 5.82 10.39 -4.61
N ARG A 72 6.87 10.79 -3.89
CA ARG A 72 8.24 10.77 -4.42
C ARG A 72 8.80 9.35 -4.42
N VAL A 73 9.65 9.01 -5.38
CA VAL A 73 10.32 7.68 -5.48
C VAL A 73 11.00 7.23 -4.19
N ARG A 74 11.58 8.15 -3.42
CA ARG A 74 12.18 7.83 -2.11
C ARG A 74 11.25 7.11 -1.12
N TYR A 75 9.93 7.21 -1.31
CA TYR A 75 8.95 6.51 -0.46
C TYR A 75 8.95 5.00 -0.66
N LEU A 76 9.51 4.48 -1.76
CA LEU A 76 9.72 3.04 -1.94
C LEU A 76 10.63 2.45 -0.85
N ASP A 77 11.52 3.26 -0.28
CA ASP A 77 12.52 2.82 0.69
C ASP A 77 12.30 3.41 2.09
N TYR A 78 11.20 4.15 2.28
CA TYR A 78 10.92 4.87 3.51
C TYR A 78 10.25 3.97 4.55
N ASP A 79 10.68 4.13 5.80
CA ASP A 79 10.12 3.51 7.00
C ASP A 79 10.21 4.52 8.16
N GLY A 80 9.24 4.52 9.07
CA GLY A 80 9.23 5.36 10.27
C GLY A 80 8.08 6.35 10.38
N GLU A 81 8.28 7.41 11.18
CA GLU A 81 7.22 8.34 11.58
C GLU A 81 6.71 9.24 10.45
N VAL A 82 5.39 9.24 10.26
CA VAL A 82 4.73 10.16 9.36
C VAL A 82 4.58 11.52 10.05
N SER A 83 5.27 12.52 9.51
CA SER A 83 5.25 13.92 9.99
C SER A 83 3.84 14.44 10.31
N GLY A 84 3.73 15.31 11.31
CA GLY A 84 2.45 15.90 11.72
C GLY A 84 1.62 15.00 12.61
N ASN A 85 2.26 14.09 13.36
CA ASN A 85 1.60 13.14 14.26
C ASN A 85 0.55 12.27 13.54
N ARG A 86 0.89 11.79 12.34
CA ARG A 86 -0.02 10.99 11.50
C ARG A 86 0.17 9.49 11.64
N GLY A 87 1.00 9.08 12.59
CA GLY A 87 1.33 7.68 12.85
C GLY A 87 2.67 7.29 12.21
N CYS A 88 2.84 6.03 11.87
CA CYS A 88 4.08 5.50 11.29
C CYS A 88 3.78 4.58 10.11
N VAL A 89 4.76 4.46 9.22
CA VAL A 89 4.74 3.51 8.10
C VAL A 89 5.83 2.46 8.32
N GLN A 90 5.47 1.20 8.10
CA GLN A 90 6.40 0.07 8.14
C GLN A 90 6.32 -0.67 6.81
N ARG A 91 7.45 -0.86 6.13
CA ARG A 91 7.46 -1.62 4.87
C ARG A 91 7.23 -3.10 5.15
N LEU A 92 6.27 -3.71 4.45
CA LEU A 92 5.95 -5.13 4.59
C LEU A 92 6.52 -5.94 3.44
N VAL A 93 6.27 -5.52 2.21
CA VAL A 93 6.70 -6.24 1.00
C VAL A 93 7.28 -5.25 0.02
N THR A 94 8.43 -5.61 -0.54
CA THR A 94 9.04 -4.86 -1.65
C THR A 94 9.22 -5.79 -2.84
N GLY A 95 9.53 -5.24 -4.00
CA GLY A 95 9.82 -6.09 -5.14
C GLY A 95 9.83 -5.38 -6.46
N THR A 96 9.65 -6.18 -7.51
CA THR A 96 9.44 -5.68 -8.87
C THR A 96 8.16 -6.25 -9.46
N TYR A 97 7.54 -5.48 -10.36
CA TYR A 97 6.27 -5.83 -11.00
C TYR A 97 6.28 -5.43 -12.47
N GLU A 98 5.30 -5.94 -13.22
CA GLU A 98 4.98 -5.48 -14.57
C GLU A 98 3.58 -4.84 -14.60
N THR A 99 3.44 -3.73 -15.29
CA THR A 99 2.13 -3.10 -15.50
C THR A 99 1.38 -3.88 -16.59
N ILE A 100 0.25 -4.49 -16.25
CA ILE A 100 -0.64 -5.14 -17.24
C ILE A 100 -1.63 -4.11 -17.79
N LYS A 101 -2.25 -3.34 -16.90
CA LYS A 101 -3.29 -2.37 -17.27
C LYS A 101 -3.30 -1.19 -16.32
N THR A 102 -3.50 0.00 -16.87
CA THR A 102 -3.78 1.22 -16.11
C THR A 102 -4.85 2.02 -16.84
N ASP A 103 -5.91 2.40 -16.13
CA ASP A 103 -6.90 3.34 -16.61
C ASP A 103 -7.44 4.18 -15.45
N ALA A 104 -8.52 4.94 -15.68
CA ALA A 104 -9.10 5.83 -14.69
C ALA A 104 -9.77 5.11 -13.50
N ARG A 105 -10.02 3.79 -13.60
CA ARG A 105 -10.76 2.99 -12.62
C ARG A 105 -9.97 1.82 -12.05
N GLN A 106 -8.89 1.44 -12.70
CA GLN A 106 -8.11 0.28 -12.28
C GLN A 106 -6.63 0.41 -12.58
N PHE A 107 -5.86 -0.24 -11.70
CA PHE A 107 -4.45 -0.51 -11.90
C PHE A 107 -4.18 -2.01 -11.67
N THR A 108 -3.75 -2.69 -12.72
CA THR A 108 -3.48 -4.13 -12.70
C THR A 108 -1.99 -4.38 -12.82
N ILE A 109 -1.44 -5.05 -11.80
CA ILE A 109 -0.06 -5.53 -11.78
C ILE A 109 -0.02 -7.01 -12.11
N GLY A 110 0.98 -7.40 -12.90
CA GLY A 110 1.28 -8.79 -13.24
C GLY A 110 2.58 -9.25 -12.60
N ALA A 111 3.21 -10.26 -13.22
CA ALA A 111 4.51 -10.84 -12.91
C ALA A 111 5.27 -10.11 -11.80
N VAL A 112 5.11 -10.61 -10.57
CA VAL A 112 5.68 -10.01 -9.37
C VAL A 112 6.89 -10.84 -8.92
N LYS A 113 7.98 -10.16 -8.56
CA LYS A 113 9.04 -10.74 -7.74
C LYS A 113 9.05 -10.01 -6.41
N THR A 114 8.82 -10.74 -5.32
CA THR A 114 8.72 -10.18 -3.97
C THR A 114 10.00 -10.39 -3.18
N SER A 115 10.27 -9.46 -2.29
CA SER A 115 11.21 -9.59 -1.17
C SER A 115 10.47 -9.22 0.11
N ILE A 116 10.45 -10.17 1.04
CA ILE A 116 9.90 -9.99 2.39
C ILE A 116 10.90 -9.15 3.18
N ILE A 117 10.41 -8.19 3.96
CA ILE A 117 11.23 -7.34 4.83
C ILE A 117 11.23 -7.94 6.24
N ASP A 118 12.39 -8.01 6.89
CA ASP A 118 12.46 -8.40 8.29
C ASP A 118 11.69 -7.38 9.13
N LEU A 119 10.69 -7.84 9.87
CA LEU A 119 9.86 -6.98 10.70
C LEU A 119 10.54 -6.77 12.05
N ASP A 120 10.54 -5.54 12.53
CA ASP A 120 10.93 -5.24 13.90
C ASP A 120 9.74 -5.57 14.82
N ASP A 121 9.73 -6.80 15.33
CA ASP A 121 8.63 -7.40 16.13
C ASP A 121 8.54 -6.87 17.57
N GLN A 122 9.13 -5.71 17.88
CA GLN A 122 9.18 -5.18 19.24
C GLN A 122 7.82 -4.71 19.77
N VAL A 123 6.79 -4.59 18.93
CA VAL A 123 5.46 -4.12 19.36
C VAL A 123 4.33 -4.98 18.78
N GLU A 124 3.63 -5.68 19.66
CA GLU A 124 2.42 -6.44 19.35
C GLU A 124 1.25 -5.47 19.09
N TYR A 125 0.76 -5.46 17.85
CA TYR A 125 -0.44 -4.75 17.45
C TYR A 125 -1.34 -5.69 16.63
N GLU A 126 -2.65 -5.42 16.63
CA GLU A 126 -3.63 -6.21 15.89
C GLU A 126 -4.25 -5.42 14.72
N PRO A 127 -4.30 -5.98 13.49
CA PRO A 127 -3.65 -7.22 13.06
C PRO A 127 -2.11 -7.08 13.05
N SER A 128 -1.40 -8.19 13.27
CA SER A 128 0.06 -8.16 13.32
C SER A 128 0.65 -7.86 11.94
N ALA A 129 1.76 -7.12 11.92
CA ALA A 129 2.46 -6.82 10.66
C ALA A 129 2.88 -8.12 9.94
N ALA A 130 3.25 -9.16 10.69
CA ALA A 130 3.64 -10.47 10.19
C ALA A 130 2.49 -11.22 9.49
N GLU A 131 1.28 -11.19 10.04
CA GLU A 131 0.09 -11.80 9.41
C GLU A 131 -0.31 -11.09 8.12
N ILE A 132 -0.26 -9.76 8.13
CA ILE A 132 -0.54 -8.93 6.96
C ILE A 132 0.51 -9.19 5.87
N GLN A 133 1.80 -9.19 6.23
CA GLN A 133 2.89 -9.49 5.32
C GLN A 133 2.76 -10.89 4.71
N SER A 134 2.43 -11.90 5.52
CA SER A 134 2.20 -13.28 5.05
C SER A 134 1.04 -13.36 4.07
N SER A 135 -0.06 -12.65 4.36
CA SER A 135 -1.22 -12.55 3.48
C SER A 135 -0.89 -11.88 2.15
N LEU A 136 -0.15 -10.77 2.19
CA LEU A 136 0.34 -10.06 1.00
C LEU A 136 1.28 -10.92 0.16
N HIS A 137 2.25 -11.57 0.79
CA HIS A 137 3.18 -12.43 0.09
C HIS A 137 2.45 -13.57 -0.62
N ARG A 138 1.48 -14.22 0.06
CA ARG A 138 0.63 -15.23 -0.56
C ARG A 138 -0.13 -14.64 -1.75
N LEU A 139 -0.87 -13.54 -1.56
CA LEU A 139 -1.62 -12.87 -2.63
C LEU A 139 -0.75 -12.61 -3.87
N LEU A 140 0.44 -12.05 -3.70
CA LEU A 140 1.34 -11.65 -4.79
C LEU A 140 2.05 -12.83 -5.47
N THR A 141 2.26 -13.94 -4.77
CA THR A 141 3.01 -15.10 -5.31
C THR A 141 2.12 -16.21 -5.83
N THR A 142 0.88 -16.32 -5.37
CA THR A 142 -0.07 -17.35 -5.84
C THR A 142 -0.94 -16.89 -7.00
N ASN A 143 -1.01 -15.59 -7.26
CA ASN A 143 -1.87 -15.03 -8.30
C ASN A 143 -1.04 -14.42 -9.43
N PRO A 144 -1.39 -14.69 -10.70
CA PRO A 144 -0.64 -14.16 -11.85
C PRO A 144 -0.79 -12.65 -12.02
N HIS A 145 -1.85 -12.07 -11.46
CA HIS A 145 -2.11 -10.64 -11.45
C HIS A 145 -2.94 -10.23 -10.23
N VAL A 146 -2.86 -8.95 -9.88
CA VAL A 146 -3.67 -8.29 -8.84
C VAL A 146 -4.23 -7.00 -9.44
N GLU A 147 -5.52 -6.76 -9.20
CA GLU A 147 -6.28 -5.59 -9.66
C GLU A 147 -6.60 -4.68 -8.48
N LEU A 148 -6.15 -3.44 -8.55
CA LEU A 148 -6.47 -2.37 -7.61
C LEU A 148 -7.52 -1.46 -8.24
N LEU A 149 -8.75 -1.51 -7.74
CA LEU A 149 -9.91 -0.78 -8.25
C LEU A 149 -10.00 0.57 -7.52
N HIS A 150 -10.04 1.71 -8.24
CA HIS A 150 -9.91 3.05 -7.62
C HIS A 150 -10.75 4.15 -8.28
#